data_AF-A0A101ISY7-F1
#
_entry.id   AF-A0A101ISY7-F1
#
_cell.length_a   1.000
_cell.length_b   1.000
_cell.length_c   1.000
_cell.angle_alpha   90.00
_cell.angle_beta   90.00
_cell.angle_gamma   90.00
#
_symmetry.space_group_name_H-M   'P 1'
#
loop_
_entity.id
_entity.type
_entity.pdbx_description
1 polymer ?
#
loop_
_entity_poly.entity_id
_entity_poly.type
_entity_poly.pdbx_seq_one_letter_code
_entity_poly.pdbx_strand_id
1 'polypeptide(L)'
;AGAKMAVVDNGGDIALVCDRPLTVSLYSGGPLKGLGLRVEPTDNIQGICSSSAKIGPSISLGCSNICTVLSNDVSLADACATALGNMVKDENEASLKDSVRGIARIPGVRGAIANVGGTLALCGKVPRLVRVKDAEELITKRVLLS
;
A
#
# COMPACT_ATOMS: atom_id res chain seq x y z
N ALA A 1 20.80 -16.09 17.08
CA ALA A 1 19.43 -15.86 17.59
C ALA A 1 18.84 -14.66 16.84
N GLY A 2 17.59 -14.75 16.40
CA GLY A 2 16.91 -13.70 15.64
C GLY A 2 15.57 -14.23 15.14
N ALA A 3 14.54 -13.39 15.07
CA ALA A 3 13.25 -13.81 14.55
C ALA A 3 13.35 -14.04 13.04
N LYS A 4 13.03 -15.25 12.57
CA LYS A 4 12.96 -15.57 11.13
C LYS A 4 11.74 -14.96 10.44
N MET A 5 10.79 -14.47 11.23
CA MET A 5 9.60 -13.78 10.79
C MET A 5 9.26 -12.70 11.81
N ALA A 6 9.10 -11.47 11.34
CA ALA A 6 8.59 -10.35 12.13
C ALA A 6 7.76 -9.44 11.22
N VAL A 7 6.65 -8.94 11.73
CA VAL A 7 5.79 -7.98 11.06
C VAL A 7 5.45 -6.90 12.08
N VAL A 8 5.70 -5.65 11.72
CA VAL A 8 5.29 -4.47 12.47
C VAL A 8 4.28 -3.73 11.60
N ASP A 9 3.10 -3.49 12.16
CA ASP A 9 2.01 -2.76 11.54
C ASP A 9 1.75 -1.49 12.35
N ASN A 10 1.92 -0.34 11.70
CA ASN A 10 1.62 0.98 12.25
C ASN A 10 0.47 1.66 11.48
N GLY A 11 -0.59 0.90 11.19
CA GLY A 11 -1.76 1.37 10.45
C GLY A 11 -1.57 1.26 8.94
N GLY A 12 -1.11 2.34 8.30
CA GLY A 12 -0.84 2.36 6.86
C GLY A 12 0.51 1.76 6.47
N ASP A 13 1.39 1.59 7.44
CA ASP A 13 2.81 1.30 7.25
C ASP A 13 3.20 -0.04 7.85
N ILE A 14 3.78 -0.89 7.02
CA ILE A 14 4.20 -2.22 7.41
C ILE A 14 5.69 -2.36 7.17
N ALA A 15 6.41 -2.80 8.20
CA ALA A 15 7.78 -3.29 8.09
C ALA A 15 7.78 -4.80 8.35
N LEU A 16 8.34 -5.59 7.45
CA LEU A 16 8.35 -7.04 7.59
C LEU A 16 9.67 -7.69 7.19
N VAL A 17 9.94 -8.85 7.77
CA VAL A 17 10.90 -9.87 7.34
C VAL A 17 10.20 -11.22 7.47
N CYS A 18 10.39 -12.13 6.51
CA CYS A 18 9.66 -13.40 6.53
C CYS A 18 10.42 -14.54 5.84
N ASP A 19 10.41 -15.71 6.47
CA ASP A 19 10.99 -16.97 5.96
C ASP A 19 9.98 -17.83 5.18
N ARG A 20 8.73 -17.36 5.07
CA ARG A 20 7.64 -17.98 4.33
C ARG A 20 6.79 -16.90 3.66
N PRO A 21 6.07 -17.24 2.58
CA PRO A 21 5.22 -16.26 1.92
C PRO A 21 4.11 -15.71 2.83
N LEU A 22 3.90 -14.39 2.81
CA LEU A 22 2.85 -13.69 3.55
C LEU A 22 1.92 -12.94 2.59
N THR A 23 0.72 -12.61 3.05
CA THR A 23 -0.22 -11.78 2.28
C THR A 23 -0.50 -10.52 3.07
N VAL A 24 -0.22 -9.36 2.47
CA VAL A 24 -0.54 -8.05 3.03
C VAL A 24 -1.77 -7.52 2.31
N SER A 25 -2.89 -7.40 3.01
CA SER A 25 -4.12 -6.87 2.44
C SER A 25 -3.98 -5.37 2.16
N LEU A 26 -4.47 -4.92 1.00
CA LEU A 26 -4.60 -3.50 0.71
C LEU A 26 -5.98 -3.04 1.19
N TYR A 27 -6.02 -1.99 2.00
CA TYR A 27 -7.28 -1.43 2.48
C TYR A 27 -7.95 -0.57 1.39
N SER A 28 -8.60 -1.26 0.45
CA SER A 28 -9.33 -0.66 -0.65
C SER A 28 -10.83 -0.96 -0.58
N GLY A 29 -11.65 0.04 -0.92
CA GLY A 29 -13.09 -0.09 -1.12
C GLY A 29 -13.45 -0.54 -2.54
N GLY A 30 -14.71 -0.91 -2.72
CA GLY A 30 -15.33 -0.97 -4.04
C GLY A 30 -14.78 -2.13 -4.88
N PRO A 31 -14.50 -1.94 -6.18
CA PRO A 31 -14.07 -3.04 -7.05
C PRO A 31 -12.73 -3.67 -6.62
N LEU A 32 -11.90 -2.92 -5.87
CA LEU A 32 -10.64 -3.39 -5.34
C LEU A 32 -10.75 -3.99 -3.93
N LYS A 33 -11.95 -4.11 -3.36
CA LYS A 33 -12.14 -4.78 -2.07
C LYS A 33 -11.60 -6.21 -2.14
N GLY A 34 -10.91 -6.64 -1.08
CA GLY A 34 -10.32 -7.97 -0.98
C GLY A 34 -9.09 -8.18 -1.86
N LEU A 35 -8.33 -7.12 -2.16
CA LEU A 35 -7.04 -7.21 -2.85
C LEU A 35 -5.90 -7.28 -1.82
N GLY A 36 -4.86 -8.05 -2.11
CA GLY A 36 -3.66 -8.11 -1.29
C GLY A 36 -2.39 -8.37 -2.10
N LEU A 37 -1.26 -8.13 -1.46
CA LEU A 37 0.08 -8.36 -1.98
C LEU A 37 0.64 -9.65 -1.39
N ARG A 38 0.93 -10.62 -2.25
CA ARG A 38 1.62 -11.86 -1.88
C ARG A 38 3.12 -11.60 -1.82
N VAL A 39 3.63 -11.40 -0.61
CA VAL A 39 5.04 -11.14 -0.33
C VAL A 39 5.78 -12.48 -0.19
N GLU A 40 6.79 -12.67 -1.02
CA GLU A 40 7.66 -13.85 -0.97
C GLU A 40 8.71 -13.72 0.16
N PRO A 41 9.30 -14.83 0.62
CA PRO A 41 10.33 -14.82 1.66
C PRO A 41 11.47 -13.86 1.36
N THR A 42 11.97 -13.21 2.42
CA THR A 42 13.10 -12.29 2.34
C THR A 42 13.88 -12.26 3.64
N ASP A 43 15.19 -12.09 3.52
CA ASP A 43 16.10 -11.87 4.66
C ASP A 43 16.32 -10.38 4.95
N ASN A 44 15.80 -9.48 4.11
CA ASN A 44 15.88 -8.03 4.29
C ASN A 44 14.56 -7.48 4.83
N ILE A 45 14.63 -6.39 5.60
CA ILE A 45 13.42 -5.63 5.96
C ILE A 45 12.79 -5.09 4.68
N GLN A 46 11.48 -5.31 4.52
CA GLN A 46 10.65 -4.73 3.47
C GLN A 46 9.62 -3.80 4.10
N GLY A 47 9.64 -2.55 3.67
CA GLY A 47 8.60 -1.56 3.90
C GLY A 47 7.50 -1.66 2.84
N ILE A 48 6.24 -1.69 3.30
CA ILE A 48 5.04 -1.55 2.49
C ILE A 48 4.21 -0.47 3.17
N CYS A 49 4.28 0.75 2.66
CA CYS A 49 3.69 1.92 3.28
C CYS A 49 2.59 2.48 2.39
N SER A 50 1.50 2.91 3.00
CA SER A 50 0.29 3.33 2.28
C SER A 50 -0.21 4.67 2.79
N SER A 51 -0.46 5.58 1.86
CA SER A 51 -1.18 6.82 2.09
C SER A 51 -2.59 6.72 1.49
N SER A 52 -3.56 7.27 2.21
CA SER A 52 -4.93 7.42 1.72
C SER A 52 -5.29 8.90 1.77
N ALA A 53 -5.70 9.44 0.62
CA ALA A 53 -6.15 10.82 0.50
C ALA A 53 -7.60 10.84 0.01
N LYS A 54 -8.38 11.78 0.55
CA LYS A 54 -9.70 12.11 -0.02
C LYS A 54 -9.48 13.03 -1.21
N ILE A 55 -9.90 12.61 -2.40
CA ILE A 55 -9.96 13.48 -3.57
C ILE A 55 -11.39 14.06 -3.61
N GLY A 56 -11.51 15.37 -3.38
CA GLY A 56 -12.81 16.07 -3.36
C GLY A 56 -13.58 15.99 -2.02
N PRO A 57 -14.68 16.76 -1.88
CA PRO A 57 -15.42 16.91 -0.63
C PRO A 57 -16.35 15.72 -0.28
N SER A 58 -16.51 14.75 -1.19
CA SER A 58 -17.51 13.70 -1.04
C SER A 58 -16.98 12.49 -0.29
N ILE A 59 -17.73 12.08 0.72
CA ILE A 59 -17.69 10.76 1.35
C ILE A 59 -18.02 9.73 0.25
N SER A 60 -17.01 9.22 -0.45
CA SER A 60 -17.17 8.06 -1.33
C SER A 60 -17.36 6.84 -0.42
N LEU A 61 -18.62 6.47 -0.19
CA LEU A 61 -19.09 5.30 0.56
C LEU A 61 -18.69 3.94 -0.07
N GLY A 62 -17.57 3.89 -0.80
CA GLY A 62 -17.14 2.67 -1.47
C GLY A 62 -15.86 2.77 -2.31
N CYS A 63 -15.32 3.95 -2.63
CA CYS A 63 -14.05 4.07 -3.35
C CYS A 63 -13.01 4.71 -2.43
N SER A 64 -12.14 3.90 -1.83
CA SER A 64 -10.96 4.43 -1.14
C SER A 64 -9.78 4.48 -2.09
N ASN A 65 -9.25 5.69 -2.25
CA ASN A 65 -7.99 5.90 -2.96
C ASN A 65 -6.86 5.44 -2.05
N ILE A 66 -5.94 4.66 -2.61
CA ILE A 66 -4.78 4.15 -1.86
C ILE A 66 -3.55 4.28 -2.72
N CYS A 67 -2.49 4.82 -2.13
CA CYS A 67 -1.18 4.98 -2.73
C CYS A 67 -0.19 4.20 -1.87
N THR A 68 0.35 3.09 -2.40
CA THR A 68 1.24 2.18 -1.68
C THR A 68 2.62 2.16 -2.32
N VAL A 69 3.67 2.25 -1.51
CA VAL A 69 5.07 2.20 -1.96
C VAL A 69 5.81 1.09 -1.23
N LEU A 70 6.67 0.40 -1.97
CA LEU A 70 7.54 -0.66 -1.46
C LEU A 70 9.00 -0.23 -1.51
N SER A 71 9.74 -0.43 -0.42
CA SER A 71 11.18 -0.21 -0.33
C SER A 71 11.81 -1.14 0.71
N ASN A 72 13.14 -1.23 0.74
CA ASN A 72 13.85 -1.83 1.88
C ASN A 72 14.13 -0.80 3.00
N ASP A 73 13.89 0.48 2.72
CA ASP A 73 13.89 1.57 3.70
C ASP A 73 12.43 1.96 3.98
N VAL A 74 11.96 1.66 5.18
CA VAL A 74 10.57 1.88 5.59
C VAL A 74 10.23 3.37 5.62
N SER A 75 11.18 4.21 6.05
CA SER A 75 11.00 5.66 6.09
C SER A 75 10.92 6.25 4.68
N LEU A 76 11.71 5.73 3.74
CA LEU A 76 11.61 6.10 2.34
C LEU A 76 10.25 5.68 1.74
N ALA A 77 9.78 4.47 2.05
CA ALA A 77 8.48 3.98 1.57
C ALA A 77 7.33 4.89 2.05
N ASP A 78 7.29 5.24 3.33
CA ASP A 78 6.27 6.13 3.91
C ASP A 78 6.30 7.53 3.27
N ALA A 79 7.48 8.16 3.22
CA ALA A 79 7.64 9.46 2.59
C ALA A 79 7.19 9.46 1.12
N CYS A 80 7.55 8.42 0.37
CA CYS A 80 7.15 8.26 -1.03
C CYS A 80 5.65 7.96 -1.19
N ALA A 81 5.04 7.20 -0.26
CA ALA A 81 3.60 6.93 -0.29
C ALA A 81 2.79 8.22 -0.08
N THR A 82 3.24 9.07 0.85
CA THR A 82 2.67 10.41 1.06
C THR A 82 2.88 11.31 -0.17
N ALA A 83 4.07 11.31 -0.75
CA ALA A 83 4.33 12.07 -1.98
C ALA A 83 3.45 11.60 -3.14
N LEU A 84 3.29 10.28 -3.32
CA LEU A 84 2.41 9.70 -4.33
C LEU A 84 0.96 10.15 -4.14
N GLY A 85 0.46 10.10 -2.89
CA GLY A 85 -0.88 10.59 -2.56
C GLY A 85 -1.11 12.07 -2.93
N ASN A 86 -0.09 12.92 -2.78
CA ASN A 86 -0.15 14.33 -3.16
C ASN A 86 -0.04 14.57 -4.69
N MET A 87 0.63 13.68 -5.42
CA MET A 87 0.74 13.75 -6.88
C MET A 87 -0.55 13.34 -7.59
N VAL A 88 -1.26 12.39 -7.01
CA VAL A 88 -2.50 11.83 -7.54
C VAL A 88 -3.66 12.78 -7.26
N LYS A 89 -4.07 13.55 -8.28
CA LYS A 89 -5.04 14.66 -8.13
C LYS A 89 -6.41 14.37 -8.71
N ASP A 90 -6.52 13.44 -9.65
CA ASP A 90 -7.73 13.15 -10.40
C ASP A 90 -7.75 11.68 -10.87
N GLU A 91 -8.86 11.29 -11.49
CA GLU A 91 -9.07 9.97 -12.08
C GLU A 91 -8.44 9.85 -13.49
N ASN A 92 -7.56 10.76 -13.90
CA ASN A 92 -6.93 10.70 -15.21
C ASN A 92 -5.87 9.59 -15.26
N GLU A 93 -6.05 8.61 -16.14
CA GLU A 93 -5.16 7.45 -16.26
C GLU A 93 -3.71 7.82 -16.62
N ALA A 94 -3.49 8.84 -17.46
CA ALA A 94 -2.15 9.28 -17.82
C ALA A 94 -1.43 9.93 -16.62
N SER A 95 -2.14 10.80 -15.90
CA SER A 95 -1.66 11.42 -14.65
C SER A 95 -1.31 10.38 -13.58
N LEU A 96 -2.17 9.37 -13.42
CA LEU A 96 -1.94 8.25 -12.50
C LEU A 96 -0.68 7.45 -12.87
N LYS A 97 -0.52 7.11 -14.15
CA LYS A 97 0.66 6.41 -14.68
C LYS A 97 1.94 7.20 -14.45
N ASP A 98 1.92 8.49 -14.72
CA ASP A 98 3.10 9.35 -14.58
C ASP A 98 3.48 9.53 -13.09
N SER A 99 2.49 9.59 -12.21
CA SER A 99 2.71 9.64 -10.76
C SER A 99 3.41 8.38 -10.25
N VAL A 100 2.90 7.18 -10.55
CA VAL A 100 3.55 5.93 -10.10
C VAL A 100 4.92 5.73 -10.75
N ARG A 101 5.14 6.16 -11.99
CA ARG A 101 6.45 6.12 -12.66
C ARG A 101 7.45 7.07 -12.02
N GLY A 102 7.02 8.28 -11.67
CA GLY A 102 7.85 9.26 -10.99
C GLY A 102 8.39 8.72 -9.67
N ILE A 103 7.50 8.16 -8.84
CA ILE A 103 7.88 7.56 -7.56
C ILE A 103 8.76 6.32 -7.74
N ALA A 104 8.44 5.42 -8.69
CA ALA A 104 9.22 4.22 -8.93
C ALA A 104 10.65 4.49 -9.46
N ARG A 105 10.96 5.72 -9.91
CA ARG A 105 12.30 6.14 -10.32
C ARG A 105 13.18 6.65 -9.17
N ILE A 106 12.60 6.89 -7.99
CA ILE A 106 13.35 7.36 -6.83
C ILE A 106 14.30 6.23 -6.37
N PRO A 107 15.61 6.50 -6.21
CA PRO A 107 16.56 5.49 -5.73
C PRO A 107 16.11 4.90 -4.39
N GLY A 108 16.10 3.56 -4.30
CA GLY A 108 15.63 2.83 -3.13
C GLY A 108 14.15 2.45 -3.16
N VAL A 109 13.33 3.06 -4.02
CA VAL A 109 11.96 2.58 -4.28
C VAL A 109 12.02 1.32 -5.13
N ARG A 110 11.31 0.28 -4.68
CA ARG A 110 11.21 -1.00 -5.40
C ARG A 110 9.96 -1.06 -6.26
N GLY A 111 8.85 -0.55 -5.77
CA GLY A 111 7.58 -0.55 -6.48
C GLY A 111 6.62 0.50 -5.93
N ALA A 112 5.69 0.93 -6.78
CA ALA A 112 4.65 1.88 -6.43
C ALA A 112 3.32 1.41 -7.00
N ILE A 113 2.25 1.62 -6.23
CA ILE A 113 0.88 1.26 -6.55
C ILE A 113 0.01 2.47 -6.24
N ALA A 114 -0.91 2.82 -7.13
CA ALA A 114 -1.93 3.81 -6.85
C ALA A 114 -3.28 3.38 -7.40
N ASN A 115 -4.34 3.62 -6.64
CA ASN A 115 -5.73 3.43 -7.06
C ASN A 115 -6.49 4.75 -6.95
N VAL A 116 -7.20 5.11 -8.02
CA VAL A 116 -8.21 6.18 -8.02
C VAL A 116 -9.37 5.77 -8.90
N GLY A 117 -10.61 6.02 -8.46
CA GLY A 117 -11.79 5.78 -9.28
C GLY A 117 -12.01 4.32 -9.69
N GLY A 118 -11.37 3.37 -9.00
CA GLY A 118 -11.37 1.95 -9.36
C GLY A 118 -10.30 1.55 -10.41
N THR A 119 -9.50 2.51 -10.89
CA THR A 119 -8.35 2.25 -11.75
C THR A 119 -7.09 2.05 -10.92
N LEU A 120 -6.46 0.88 -11.07
CA LEU A 120 -5.22 0.52 -10.39
C LEU A 120 -4.02 0.66 -11.34
N ALA A 121 -3.02 1.45 -10.95
CA ALA A 121 -1.74 1.57 -11.63
C ALA A 121 -0.62 0.98 -10.78
N LEU A 122 0.31 0.27 -11.42
CA LEU A 122 1.46 -0.37 -10.76
C LEU A 122 2.74 -0.07 -11.55
N CYS A 123 3.85 0.19 -10.86
CA CYS A 123 5.16 0.39 -11.47
C CYS A 123 6.28 -0.22 -10.61
N GLY A 124 7.31 -0.77 -11.26
CA GLY A 124 8.44 -1.41 -10.60
C GLY A 124 8.18 -2.86 -10.17
N LYS A 125 8.94 -3.32 -9.17
CA LYS A 125 8.88 -4.66 -8.59
C LYS A 125 7.79 -4.74 -7.53
N VAL A 126 6.55 -4.87 -7.97
CA VAL A 126 5.39 -5.07 -7.09
C VAL A 126 5.14 -6.56 -6.86
N PRO A 127 4.85 -7.01 -5.62
CA PRO A 127 4.46 -8.39 -5.35
C PRO A 127 3.20 -8.80 -6.10
N ARG A 128 2.98 -10.11 -6.24
CA ARG A 128 1.81 -10.63 -6.94
C ARG A 128 0.53 -10.19 -6.24
N LEU A 129 -0.40 -9.62 -7.01
CA LEU A 129 -1.75 -9.34 -6.55
C LEU A 129 -2.54 -10.65 -6.36
N VAL A 130 -3.19 -10.77 -5.20
CA VAL A 130 -4.03 -11.92 -4.84
C VAL A 130 -5.36 -11.46 -4.27
N ARG A 131 -6.37 -12.32 -4.35
CA ARG A 131 -7.64 -12.11 -3.65
C ARG A 131 -7.52 -12.59 -2.21
N VAL A 132 -8.00 -11.76 -1.28
CA VAL A 132 -8.06 -12.05 0.14
C VAL A 132 -9.53 -12.12 0.54
N LYS A 133 -9.90 -13.12 1.35
CA LYS A 133 -11.24 -13.15 1.97
C LYS A 133 -11.30 -12.02 2.99
N ASP A 134 -12.37 -11.24 2.96
CA ASP A 134 -12.57 -10.10 3.87
C ASP A 134 -12.32 -10.54 5.32
N ALA A 135 -11.25 -10.04 5.92
CA ALA A 135 -10.91 -10.22 7.32
C ALA A 135 -11.07 -8.86 8.02
N GLU A 136 -12.32 -8.38 8.13
CA GLU A 136 -12.63 -7.19 8.93
C GLU A 136 -12.25 -7.38 10.43
N GLU A 137 -11.93 -8.61 10.84
CA GLU A 137 -11.62 -9.00 12.22
C GLU A 137 -10.16 -8.76 12.67
N LEU A 138 -9.22 -8.48 11.76
CA LEU A 138 -7.80 -8.26 12.12
C LEU A 138 -7.44 -6.77 12.35
N ILE A 139 -8.43 -5.88 12.21
CA ILE A 139 -8.24 -4.45 12.47
C ILE A 139 -8.25 -4.24 13.98
N THR A 140 -7.21 -3.62 14.52
CA THR A 140 -7.24 -3.13 15.91
C THR A 140 -8.39 -2.13 16.05
N LYS A 141 -9.53 -2.56 16.60
CA LYS A 141 -10.63 -1.68 16.99
C LYS A 141 -10.10 -0.70 18.04
N ARG A 142 -9.84 0.55 17.66
CA ARG A 142 -9.71 1.65 18.63
C ARG A 142 -11.12 2.04 19.08
N VAL A 143 -11.43 1.74 20.34
CA VAL A 143 -12.52 2.41 21.05
C VAL A 143 -11.97 3.76 21.51
N LEU A 144 -12.41 4.85 20.89
CA LEU A 144 -12.26 6.18 21.46
C LEU A 144 -13.29 6.28 22.59
N LEU A 145 -12.80 6.30 23.83
CA LEU A 145 -13.58 6.74 24.97
C LEU A 145 -13.57 8.27 24.96
N SER A 146 -14.73 8.87 24.70
CA SER A 146 -15.07 10.23 25.13
C SER A 146 -16.33 10.16 25.96
#